data_AF-A0A452H0K8-F1
#
_entry.id   AF-A0A452H0K8-F1
#
_cell.length_a   1.000
_cell.length_b   1.000
_cell.length_c   1.000
_cell.angle_alpha   90.00
_cell.angle_beta   90.00
_cell.angle_gamma   90.00
#
_symmetry.space_group_name_H-M   'P 1'
#
loop_
_entity.id
_entity.type
_entity.pdbx_description
1 polymer ?
#
loop_
_entity_poly.entity_id
_entity_poly.type
_entity_poly.pdbx_seq_one_letter_code
_entity_poly.pdbx_strand_id
1 'polypeptide(L)'
;MWLPVSGTSVVFICFLAQLRSSYSPQEKKPAQVHILILSSWRSGSSFTGQLFSQHPDVFYLMEPAWHVWTSMYRNKAKALQMAARDLIRSVFLCDMSVFDAYMSTQRNKSDLFQWEASRALCSPPACDHFQRNHIISKTACKTLCGKYPFSKVEEACKTYSHTVIKEVRFFDLTVLYPLLIDPSLNLKIIHLVRDPRAVFHSREKTLTALMYDSNIVVGPQNNQGERGPYNVMQEICKSHIRIYTEGSQALLSFLKGRYMLVRYEDIVSDPLAKAAQIYKFAELHFTPKLQVWVYNITHGKGLGTQAFDIGSRDAVNVSQAWRKNLPFQKIAKLQNVCKDAMDLLGYRLVMSEEEQKDMALNLLFTLSLLPSPRNS
;
A
#
# COMPACT_ATOMS: atom_id res chain seq x y z
N MET A 1 -52.58 -51.62 59.26
CA MET A 1 -52.51 -52.46 58.04
C MET A 1 -51.36 -51.94 57.19
N TRP A 2 -50.47 -52.82 56.75
CA TRP A 2 -49.16 -52.53 56.16
C TRP A 2 -49.20 -52.37 54.61
N LEU A 3 -48.45 -51.36 54.11
CA LEU A 3 -47.69 -51.25 52.82
C LEU A 3 -48.43 -51.24 51.44
N PRO A 4 -47.79 -50.85 50.29
CA PRO A 4 -46.78 -49.79 49.99
C PRO A 4 -46.98 -49.07 48.60
N VAL A 5 -45.91 -48.38 48.12
CA VAL A 5 -45.57 -47.97 46.70
C VAL A 5 -46.10 -46.58 46.26
N SER A 6 -45.41 -45.63 45.61
CA SER A 6 -44.04 -45.28 45.15
C SER A 6 -44.12 -43.75 44.85
N GLY A 7 -43.08 -42.91 44.84
CA GLY A 7 -41.69 -43.10 44.45
C GLY A 7 -41.39 -42.57 43.04
N THR A 8 -41.81 -41.36 42.62
CA THR A 8 -41.27 -40.67 41.42
C THR A 8 -41.59 -39.16 41.41
N SER A 9 -40.77 -38.31 42.04
CA SER A 9 -40.78 -36.85 41.78
C SER A 9 -39.48 -36.17 42.25
N VAL A 10 -38.31 -36.62 41.78
CA VAL A 10 -37.05 -35.86 42.02
C VAL A 10 -36.15 -35.75 40.77
N VAL A 11 -36.44 -36.43 39.66
CA VAL A 11 -35.51 -36.45 38.51
C VAL A 11 -35.68 -35.27 37.54
N PHE A 12 -36.75 -34.47 37.62
CA PHE A 12 -37.00 -33.42 36.62
C PHE A 12 -36.40 -32.03 36.93
N ILE A 13 -35.81 -31.82 38.12
CA ILE A 13 -35.26 -30.50 38.49
C ILE A 13 -33.74 -30.42 38.23
N CYS A 14 -33.04 -31.54 38.04
CA CYS A 14 -31.60 -31.51 37.73
C CYS A 14 -31.27 -31.26 36.25
N PHE A 15 -32.25 -31.33 35.33
CA PHE A 15 -32.01 -31.07 33.90
C PHE A 15 -32.12 -29.59 33.48
N LEU A 16 -32.67 -28.72 34.32
CA LEU A 16 -32.75 -27.27 34.04
C LEU A 16 -31.58 -26.47 34.62
N ALA A 17 -30.74 -27.07 35.47
CA ALA A 17 -29.54 -26.44 36.00
C ALA A 17 -28.31 -26.54 35.07
N GLN A 18 -28.37 -27.38 34.03
CA GLN A 18 -27.28 -27.56 33.05
C GLN A 18 -27.40 -26.70 31.78
N LEU A 19 -28.45 -25.88 31.65
CA LEU A 19 -28.61 -24.91 30.56
C LEU A 19 -28.28 -23.47 30.97
N ARG A 20 -27.60 -23.27 32.11
CA ARG A 20 -26.89 -22.00 32.38
C ARG A 20 -25.62 -21.96 31.55
N SER A 21 -25.82 -21.59 30.28
CA SER A 21 -24.96 -20.75 29.47
C SER A 21 -23.57 -20.48 30.07
N SER A 22 -22.61 -21.34 29.74
CA SER A 22 -21.21 -20.96 29.73
C SER A 22 -20.95 -20.10 28.49
N TYR A 23 -21.62 -18.95 28.39
CA TYR A 23 -21.21 -17.89 27.48
C TYR A 23 -19.97 -17.25 28.12
N SER A 24 -18.83 -17.93 27.95
CA SER A 24 -17.55 -17.26 28.07
C SER A 24 -17.61 -16.09 27.08
N PRO A 25 -17.39 -14.83 27.49
CA PRO A 25 -17.18 -13.77 26.54
C PRO A 25 -15.97 -14.22 25.72
N GLN A 26 -16.22 -14.69 24.51
CA GLN A 26 -15.15 -14.90 23.55
C GLN A 26 -14.53 -13.50 23.43
N GLU A 27 -13.35 -13.31 24.01
CA GLU A 27 -12.62 -12.05 23.89
C GLU A 27 -12.68 -11.71 22.42
N LYS A 28 -13.44 -10.66 22.07
CA LYS A 28 -13.53 -10.23 20.68
C LYS A 28 -12.11 -9.93 20.30
N LYS A 29 -11.51 -10.79 19.45
CA LYS A 29 -10.20 -10.53 18.89
C LYS A 29 -10.23 -9.06 18.43
N PRO A 30 -9.25 -8.23 18.85
CA PRO A 30 -9.23 -6.84 18.45
C PRO A 30 -9.44 -6.76 16.94
N ALA A 31 -10.36 -5.90 16.49
CA ALA A 31 -10.68 -5.80 15.07
C ALA A 31 -9.40 -5.49 14.30
N GLN A 32 -9.11 -6.27 13.25
CA GLN A 32 -7.92 -6.10 12.43
C GLN A 32 -7.92 -4.69 11.82
N VAL A 33 -6.78 -4.01 11.84
CA VAL A 33 -6.62 -2.71 11.19
C VAL A 33 -6.20 -2.94 9.74
N HIS A 34 -6.87 -2.28 8.80
CA HIS A 34 -6.61 -2.45 7.37
C HIS A 34 -6.01 -1.16 6.82
N ILE A 35 -4.87 -1.25 6.14
CA ILE A 35 -4.20 -0.10 5.54
C ILE A 35 -4.07 -0.31 4.04
N LEU A 36 -4.56 0.63 3.26
CA LEU A 36 -4.28 0.72 1.83
C LEU A 36 -3.23 1.81 1.58
N ILE A 37 -2.05 1.42 1.12
CA ILE A 37 -1.06 2.33 0.55
C ILE A 37 -1.46 2.57 -0.90
N LEU A 38 -2.10 3.71 -1.14
CA LEU A 38 -2.60 4.13 -2.44
C LEU A 38 -1.60 5.09 -3.10
N SER A 39 -1.20 4.81 -4.34
CA SER A 39 -0.17 5.58 -5.05
C SER A 39 -0.33 5.45 -6.56
N SER A 40 0.58 6.06 -7.34
CA SER A 40 0.88 5.66 -8.71
C SER A 40 2.23 4.93 -8.80
N TRP A 41 2.61 4.42 -9.98
CA TRP A 41 3.94 3.84 -10.19
C TRP A 41 5.06 4.85 -9.98
N ARG A 42 6.18 4.36 -9.43
CA ARG A 42 7.45 5.10 -9.23
C ARG A 42 7.39 6.23 -8.19
N SER A 43 6.31 6.35 -7.43
CA SER A 43 6.17 7.34 -6.34
C SER A 43 6.77 6.90 -5.00
N GLY A 44 7.60 5.84 -4.98
CA GLY A 44 8.24 5.35 -3.74
C GLY A 44 7.38 4.40 -2.89
N SER A 45 6.25 3.94 -3.42
CA SER A 45 5.31 3.07 -2.70
C SER A 45 5.89 1.71 -2.33
N SER A 46 6.81 1.16 -3.11
CA SER A 46 7.50 -0.09 -2.76
C SER A 46 8.37 0.07 -1.50
N PHE A 47 9.08 1.19 -1.36
CA PHE A 47 9.85 1.49 -0.15
C PHE A 47 8.91 1.70 1.05
N THR A 48 7.87 2.50 0.89
CA THR A 48 6.87 2.75 1.94
C THR A 48 6.19 1.44 2.39
N GLY A 49 5.89 0.54 1.46
CA GLY A 49 5.37 -0.80 1.78
C GLY A 49 6.35 -1.66 2.58
N GLN A 50 7.67 -1.50 2.39
CA GLN A 50 8.66 -2.19 3.21
C GLN A 50 8.73 -1.68 4.64
N LEU A 51 8.40 -0.41 4.91
CA LEU A 51 8.26 0.08 6.28
C LEU A 51 7.27 -0.83 7.04
N PHE A 52 6.10 -1.06 6.45
CA PHE A 52 5.07 -1.94 7.02
C PHE A 52 5.46 -3.42 7.01
N SER A 53 5.95 -3.94 5.88
CA SER A 53 6.27 -5.37 5.72
C SER A 53 7.22 -5.88 6.80
N GLN A 54 8.20 -5.07 7.21
CA GLN A 54 9.18 -5.48 8.22
C GLN A 54 8.62 -5.52 9.65
N HIS A 55 7.40 -5.04 9.90
CA HIS A 55 6.79 -5.07 11.24
C HIS A 55 6.28 -6.48 11.62
N PRO A 56 6.50 -6.96 12.86
CA PRO A 56 6.10 -8.31 13.29
C PRO A 56 4.58 -8.54 13.30
N ASP A 57 3.78 -7.48 13.38
CA ASP A 57 2.31 -7.56 13.46
C ASP A 57 1.57 -7.24 12.15
N VAL A 58 2.32 -7.06 11.06
CA VAL A 58 1.75 -6.74 9.74
C VAL A 58 1.81 -7.93 8.78
N PHE A 59 0.66 -8.25 8.19
CA PHE A 59 0.55 -9.00 6.94
C PHE A 59 0.54 -8.01 5.76
N TYR A 60 1.58 -8.01 4.94
CA TYR A 60 1.71 -7.09 3.81
C TYR A 60 1.57 -7.82 2.48
N LEU A 61 0.82 -7.28 1.51
CA LEU A 61 0.86 -7.73 0.12
C LEU A 61 1.12 -6.56 -0.84
N MET A 62 1.99 -6.82 -1.81
CA MET A 62 2.36 -5.85 -2.83
C MET A 62 1.50 -6.08 -4.08
N GLU A 63 0.62 -5.13 -4.39
CA GLU A 63 -0.23 -5.12 -5.60
C GLU A 63 -0.96 -6.46 -5.84
N PRO A 64 -1.71 -7.02 -4.88
CA PRO A 64 -2.49 -8.24 -5.10
C PRO A 64 -3.48 -8.12 -6.28
N ALA A 65 -4.00 -6.92 -6.58
CA ALA A 65 -4.85 -6.70 -7.75
C ALA A 65 -4.08 -6.82 -9.09
N TRP A 66 -2.75 -6.94 -9.07
CA TRP A 66 -1.93 -7.26 -10.25
C TRP A 66 -2.51 -8.42 -11.06
N HIS A 67 -2.99 -9.46 -10.38
CA HIS A 67 -3.61 -10.64 -10.99
C HIS A 67 -4.90 -10.36 -11.75
N VAL A 68 -5.69 -9.37 -11.32
CA VAL A 68 -6.88 -8.91 -12.06
C VAL A 68 -6.45 -8.25 -13.37
N TRP A 69 -5.46 -7.34 -13.29
CA TRP A 69 -5.04 -6.58 -14.46
C TRP A 69 -4.36 -7.47 -15.52
N THR A 70 -3.61 -8.49 -15.08
CA THR A 70 -2.88 -9.39 -16.00
C THR A 70 -3.73 -10.50 -16.58
N SER A 71 -4.65 -11.09 -15.82
CA SER A 71 -5.61 -12.06 -16.34
C SER A 71 -6.57 -11.43 -17.36
N MET A 72 -6.99 -10.19 -17.14
CA MET A 72 -7.97 -9.47 -17.97
C MET A 72 -7.34 -8.36 -18.82
N TYR A 73 -6.13 -8.60 -19.34
CA TYR A 73 -5.28 -7.62 -20.03
C TYR A 73 -5.90 -6.87 -21.22
N ARG A 74 -6.99 -7.37 -21.80
CA ARG A 74 -7.72 -6.70 -22.88
C ARG A 74 -8.55 -5.51 -22.40
N ASN A 75 -8.85 -5.45 -21.11
CA ASN A 75 -9.63 -4.39 -20.49
C ASN A 75 -8.73 -3.31 -19.89
N LYS A 76 -9.19 -2.06 -19.92
CA LYS A 76 -8.48 -0.94 -19.27
C LYS A 76 -8.65 -1.01 -17.75
N ALA A 77 -7.69 -0.45 -17.00
CA ALA A 77 -7.75 -0.39 -15.53
C ALA A 77 -9.08 0.18 -15.03
N LYS A 78 -9.62 1.23 -15.69
CA LYS A 78 -10.89 1.85 -15.30
C LYS A 78 -12.08 0.88 -15.34
N ALA A 79 -12.11 -0.03 -16.30
CA ALA A 79 -13.19 -1.02 -16.42
C ALA A 79 -13.10 -2.12 -15.36
N LEU A 80 -11.89 -2.44 -14.92
CA LEU A 80 -11.60 -3.51 -13.97
C LEU A 80 -11.56 -3.05 -12.50
N GLN A 81 -11.86 -1.78 -12.22
CA GLN A 81 -11.79 -1.21 -10.87
C GLN A 81 -12.69 -1.94 -9.85
N MET A 82 -13.88 -2.41 -10.27
CA MET A 82 -14.78 -3.16 -9.40
C MET A 82 -14.18 -4.52 -9.01
N ALA A 83 -13.74 -5.29 -10.00
CA ALA A 83 -13.06 -6.58 -9.77
C ALA A 83 -11.83 -6.42 -8.87
N ALA A 84 -11.01 -5.39 -9.11
CA ALA A 84 -9.84 -5.13 -8.28
C ALA A 84 -10.20 -4.72 -6.85
N ARG A 85 -11.24 -3.89 -6.67
CA ARG A 85 -11.75 -3.51 -5.34
C ARG A 85 -12.28 -4.73 -4.59
N ASP A 86 -13.03 -5.59 -5.27
CA ASP A 86 -13.63 -6.78 -4.66
C ASP A 86 -12.53 -7.78 -4.25
N LEU A 87 -11.49 -7.95 -5.09
CA LEU A 87 -10.28 -8.70 -4.71
C LEU A 87 -9.62 -8.14 -3.45
N ILE A 88 -9.39 -6.83 -3.41
CA ILE A 88 -8.75 -6.18 -2.26
C ILE A 88 -9.58 -6.33 -0.99
N ARG A 89 -10.90 -6.22 -1.11
CA ARG A 89 -11.84 -6.45 0.00
C ARG A 89 -11.66 -7.86 0.57
N SER A 90 -11.69 -8.88 -0.27
CA SER A 90 -11.51 -10.27 0.16
C SER A 90 -10.14 -10.48 0.80
N VAL A 91 -9.07 -9.94 0.22
CA VAL A 91 -7.72 -10.02 0.80
C VAL A 91 -7.65 -9.35 2.17
N PHE A 92 -8.29 -8.18 2.36
CA PHE A 92 -8.35 -7.52 3.66
C PHE A 92 -9.03 -8.40 4.71
N LEU A 93 -10.08 -9.13 4.33
CA LEU A 93 -10.78 -10.10 5.19
C LEU A 93 -10.05 -11.45 5.30
N CYS A 94 -8.83 -11.55 4.77
CA CYS A 94 -8.05 -12.78 4.68
C CYS A 94 -8.79 -13.92 3.98
N ASP A 95 -9.61 -13.62 2.98
CA ASP A 95 -10.21 -14.60 2.07
C ASP A 95 -9.38 -14.65 0.78
N MET A 96 -8.55 -15.70 0.65
CA MET A 96 -7.67 -15.86 -0.50
C MET A 96 -8.30 -16.71 -1.61
N SER A 97 -9.55 -17.16 -1.46
CA SER A 97 -10.30 -17.85 -2.52
C SER A 97 -10.60 -16.93 -3.70
N VAL A 98 -10.66 -15.61 -3.48
CA VAL A 98 -10.87 -14.61 -4.53
C VAL A 98 -9.84 -14.69 -5.68
N PHE A 99 -8.65 -15.23 -5.40
CA PHE A 99 -7.63 -15.45 -6.42
C PHE A 99 -7.96 -16.58 -7.40
N ASP A 100 -8.91 -17.48 -7.09
CA ASP A 100 -9.34 -18.55 -7.99
C ASP A 100 -9.91 -18.02 -9.32
N ALA A 101 -10.45 -16.79 -9.32
CA ALA A 101 -10.94 -16.14 -10.54
C ALA A 101 -9.81 -15.65 -11.46
N TYR A 102 -8.58 -15.51 -10.96
CA TYR A 102 -7.48 -14.83 -11.65
C TYR A 102 -6.17 -15.63 -11.71
N MET A 103 -6.08 -16.73 -10.98
CA MET A 103 -4.89 -17.58 -10.86
C MET A 103 -5.25 -19.05 -11.07
N SER A 104 -4.27 -19.84 -11.51
CA SER A 104 -4.38 -21.31 -11.57
C SER A 104 -4.78 -21.91 -10.21
N THR A 105 -5.53 -23.02 -10.23
CA THR A 105 -5.85 -23.80 -9.02
C THR A 105 -4.62 -24.50 -8.45
N GLN A 106 -3.71 -24.95 -9.31
CA GLN A 106 -2.38 -25.42 -8.92
C GLN A 106 -1.45 -24.21 -8.82
N ARG A 107 -1.31 -23.69 -7.60
CA ARG A 107 -0.46 -22.53 -7.29
C ARG A 107 0.20 -22.66 -5.92
N ASN A 108 1.41 -22.13 -5.84
CA ASN A 108 2.14 -21.89 -4.61
C ASN A 108 1.94 -20.44 -4.17
N LYS A 109 2.29 -20.13 -2.92
CA LYS A 109 2.31 -18.73 -2.48
C LYS A 109 3.27 -17.87 -3.30
N SER A 110 4.29 -18.48 -3.93
CA SER A 110 5.25 -17.79 -4.79
C SER A 110 4.66 -17.23 -6.07
N ASP A 111 3.45 -17.66 -6.44
CA ASP A 111 2.75 -17.17 -7.63
C ASP A 111 2.06 -15.82 -7.35
N LEU A 112 1.98 -15.38 -6.08
CA LEU A 112 1.59 -14.01 -5.76
C LEU A 112 2.63 -13.03 -6.28
N PHE A 113 2.16 -11.96 -6.92
CA PHE A 113 3.03 -10.90 -7.41
C PHE A 113 3.88 -10.34 -6.25
N GLN A 114 5.20 -10.37 -6.41
CA GLN A 114 6.17 -9.85 -5.43
C GLN A 114 5.99 -10.42 -4.00
N TRP A 115 5.53 -11.68 -3.87
CA TRP A 115 5.29 -12.34 -2.59
C TRP A 115 6.49 -12.26 -1.63
N GLU A 116 7.72 -12.30 -2.17
CA GLU A 116 8.96 -12.31 -1.41
C GLU A 116 9.26 -10.94 -0.74
N ALA A 117 8.51 -9.91 -1.11
CA ALA A 117 8.53 -8.60 -0.44
C ALA A 117 7.69 -8.59 0.85
N SER A 118 6.91 -9.64 1.12
CA SER A 118 6.11 -9.78 2.34
C SER A 118 6.84 -10.61 3.39
N ARG A 119 7.33 -9.98 4.47
CA ARG A 119 7.95 -10.69 5.60
C ARG A 119 6.99 -11.73 6.20
N ALA A 120 5.69 -11.45 6.18
CA ALA A 120 4.66 -12.36 6.67
C ALA A 120 4.57 -13.65 5.86
N LEU A 121 4.89 -13.62 4.56
CA LEU A 121 5.01 -14.82 3.71
C LEU A 121 6.39 -15.48 3.78
N CYS A 122 7.31 -14.89 4.55
CA CYS A 122 8.67 -15.38 4.79
C CYS A 122 8.86 -15.86 6.23
N SER A 123 7.81 -15.95 7.04
CA SER A 123 7.88 -16.40 8.44
C SER A 123 6.65 -17.26 8.78
N PRO A 124 6.63 -17.98 9.92
CA PRO A 124 5.53 -18.86 10.26
C PRO A 124 4.19 -18.12 10.32
N PRO A 125 3.09 -18.78 9.90
CA PRO A 125 2.99 -20.17 9.42
C PRO A 125 3.32 -20.35 7.92
N ALA A 126 3.70 -19.29 7.21
CA ALA A 126 3.92 -19.35 5.76
C ALA A 126 5.30 -19.84 5.33
N CYS A 127 6.28 -19.79 6.22
CA CYS A 127 7.62 -20.32 6.00
C CYS A 127 8.35 -20.52 7.33
N ASP A 128 9.01 -21.65 7.53
CA ASP A 128 9.59 -22.00 8.84
C ASP A 128 11.08 -21.64 8.98
N HIS A 129 11.66 -21.02 7.94
CA HIS A 129 13.08 -20.67 7.90
C HIS A 129 13.46 -19.41 8.68
N PHE A 130 12.49 -18.56 9.05
CA PHE A 130 12.74 -17.29 9.73
C PHE A 130 11.74 -17.04 10.84
N GLN A 131 12.08 -16.22 11.84
CA GLN A 131 11.13 -15.84 12.90
C GLN A 131 10.35 -14.57 12.55
N ARG A 132 9.18 -14.42 13.15
CA ARG A 132 8.27 -13.28 12.90
C ARG A 132 8.89 -11.91 13.22
N ASN A 133 9.81 -11.84 14.16
CA ASN A 133 10.48 -10.60 14.57
C ASN A 133 11.77 -10.31 13.77
N HIS A 134 12.15 -11.15 12.81
CA HIS A 134 13.34 -10.94 11.98
C HIS A 134 13.12 -9.84 10.94
N ILE A 135 14.17 -9.07 10.63
CA ILE A 135 14.21 -8.31 9.38
C ILE A 135 14.66 -9.31 8.31
N ILE A 136 13.84 -9.52 7.28
CA ILE A 136 14.07 -10.57 6.30
C ILE A 136 14.38 -9.93 4.95
N SER A 137 15.49 -10.32 4.33
CA SER A 137 15.84 -9.87 3.00
C SER A 137 15.01 -10.58 1.93
N LYS A 138 14.64 -9.83 0.89
CA LYS A 138 13.87 -10.32 -0.25
C LYS A 138 14.50 -11.56 -0.89
N THR A 139 15.83 -11.51 -1.10
CA THR A 139 16.59 -12.59 -1.74
C THR A 139 16.58 -13.87 -0.90
N ALA A 140 16.81 -13.76 0.41
CA ALA A 140 16.81 -14.94 1.28
C ALA A 140 15.42 -15.58 1.35
N CYS A 141 14.37 -14.77 1.43
CA CYS A 141 12.99 -15.26 1.39
C CYS A 141 12.68 -15.96 0.06
N LYS A 142 13.03 -15.35 -1.07
CA LYS A 142 12.80 -15.94 -2.40
C LYS A 142 13.44 -17.32 -2.55
N THR A 143 14.65 -17.49 -2.03
CA THR A 143 15.40 -18.75 -2.10
C THR A 143 14.80 -19.84 -1.20
N LEU A 144 14.43 -19.50 0.03
CA LEU A 144 14.09 -20.50 1.06
C LEU A 144 12.59 -20.79 1.17
N CYS A 145 11.73 -19.82 0.83
CA CYS A 145 10.30 -19.89 1.16
C CYS A 145 9.39 -20.11 -0.06
N GLY A 146 9.90 -20.30 -1.28
CA GLY A 146 9.06 -20.26 -2.49
C GLY A 146 8.05 -21.42 -2.63
N LYS A 147 8.35 -22.59 -2.09
CA LYS A 147 7.62 -23.84 -2.41
C LYS A 147 6.40 -24.13 -1.52
N TYR A 148 6.09 -23.27 -0.55
CA TYR A 148 4.96 -23.51 0.34
C TYR A 148 3.62 -23.32 -0.40
N PRO A 149 2.58 -24.09 -0.03
CA PRO A 149 1.29 -24.06 -0.71
C PRO A 149 0.59 -22.71 -0.51
N PHE A 150 -0.26 -22.35 -1.46
CA PHE A 150 -0.96 -21.07 -1.44
C PHE A 150 -1.89 -20.89 -0.21
N SER A 151 -2.44 -21.99 0.34
CA SER A 151 -3.26 -21.95 1.56
C SER A 151 -2.55 -21.28 2.75
N LYS A 152 -1.21 -21.34 2.80
CA LYS A 152 -0.43 -20.67 3.84
C LYS A 152 -0.53 -19.15 3.83
N VAL A 153 -0.91 -18.54 2.70
CA VAL A 153 -1.14 -17.09 2.62
C VAL A 153 -2.31 -16.69 3.51
N GLU A 154 -3.41 -17.43 3.41
CA GLU A 154 -4.62 -17.21 4.21
C GLU A 154 -4.37 -17.50 5.69
N GLU A 155 -3.75 -18.66 5.99
CA GLU A 155 -3.36 -19.02 7.36
C GLU A 155 -2.50 -17.92 7.99
N ALA A 156 -1.50 -17.41 7.26
CA ALA A 156 -0.67 -16.33 7.75
C ALA A 156 -1.49 -15.06 7.99
N CYS A 157 -2.26 -14.58 7.01
CA CYS A 157 -3.05 -13.35 7.11
C CYS A 157 -3.89 -13.29 8.40
N LYS A 158 -4.58 -14.39 8.73
CA LYS A 158 -5.46 -14.50 9.91
C LYS A 158 -4.74 -14.39 11.26
N THR A 159 -3.40 -14.47 11.28
CA THR A 159 -2.59 -14.38 12.51
C THR A 159 -2.06 -12.99 12.81
N TYR A 160 -2.21 -12.02 11.89
CA TYR A 160 -1.68 -10.66 12.04
C TYR A 160 -2.77 -9.69 12.50
N SER A 161 -2.41 -8.67 13.29
CA SER A 161 -3.37 -7.64 13.72
C SER A 161 -3.58 -6.55 12.68
N HIS A 162 -2.69 -6.46 11.68
CA HIS A 162 -2.77 -5.49 10.60
C HIS A 162 -2.64 -6.16 9.24
N THR A 163 -3.52 -5.81 8.31
CA THR A 163 -3.39 -6.17 6.88
C THR A 163 -3.09 -4.92 6.09
N VAL A 164 -1.95 -4.90 5.40
CA VAL A 164 -1.47 -3.76 4.63
C VAL A 164 -1.36 -4.16 3.16
N ILE A 165 -2.07 -3.45 2.29
CA ILE A 165 -2.05 -3.68 0.85
C ILE A 165 -1.49 -2.44 0.16
N LYS A 166 -0.59 -2.62 -0.81
CA LYS A 166 -0.11 -1.52 -1.66
C LYS A 166 -0.71 -1.64 -3.05
N GLU A 167 -1.35 -0.59 -3.55
CA GLU A 167 -1.90 -0.55 -4.90
C GLU A 167 -1.51 0.72 -5.65
N VAL A 168 -1.36 0.58 -6.98
CA VAL A 168 -0.86 1.67 -7.85
C VAL A 168 -1.76 2.00 -9.05
N ARG A 169 -2.94 1.36 -9.13
CA ARG A 169 -3.85 1.44 -10.29
C ARG A 169 -5.28 1.86 -9.94
N PHE A 170 -5.51 2.41 -8.74
CA PHE A 170 -6.71 3.16 -8.42
C PHE A 170 -6.43 4.65 -8.65
N PHE A 171 -7.10 5.24 -9.64
CA PHE A 171 -6.86 6.63 -10.09
C PHE A 171 -7.92 7.62 -9.59
N ASP A 172 -8.83 7.13 -8.77
CA ASP A 172 -9.98 7.84 -8.22
C ASP A 172 -10.32 7.22 -6.86
N LEU A 173 -10.43 8.05 -5.82
CA LEU A 173 -10.73 7.60 -4.47
C LEU A 173 -12.18 7.11 -4.32
N THR A 174 -13.11 7.66 -5.11
CA THR A 174 -14.54 7.33 -5.02
C THR A 174 -14.83 5.86 -5.28
N VAL A 175 -14.00 5.21 -6.11
CA VAL A 175 -14.04 3.77 -6.37
C VAL A 175 -13.88 2.96 -5.09
N LEU A 176 -13.13 3.48 -4.11
CA LEU A 176 -12.79 2.82 -2.85
C LEU A 176 -13.79 3.15 -1.73
N TYR A 177 -14.78 4.03 -1.96
CA TYR A 177 -15.79 4.38 -0.96
C TYR A 177 -16.54 3.16 -0.41
N PRO A 178 -16.93 2.16 -1.22
CA PRO A 178 -17.54 0.93 -0.69
C PRO A 178 -16.68 0.23 0.36
N LEU A 179 -15.34 0.27 0.25
CA LEU A 179 -14.44 -0.34 1.24
C LEU A 179 -14.34 0.52 2.51
N LEU A 180 -14.39 1.84 2.37
CA LEU A 180 -14.33 2.76 3.52
C LEU A 180 -15.61 2.72 4.36
N ILE A 181 -16.78 2.50 3.76
CA ILE A 181 -18.05 2.42 4.49
C ILE A 181 -18.39 1.01 4.97
N ASP A 182 -17.60 0.00 4.59
CA ASP A 182 -17.84 -1.39 4.96
C ASP A 182 -17.60 -1.59 6.48
N PRO A 183 -18.62 -2.00 7.25
CA PRO A 183 -18.48 -2.17 8.70
C PRO A 183 -17.56 -3.35 9.08
N SER A 184 -17.26 -4.26 8.15
CA SER A 184 -16.29 -5.35 8.37
C SER A 184 -14.83 -4.89 8.24
N LEU A 185 -14.58 -3.68 7.73
CA LEU A 185 -13.25 -3.15 7.51
C LEU A 185 -12.95 -1.92 8.37
N ASN A 186 -11.94 -2.03 9.25
CA ASN A 186 -11.28 -0.87 9.83
C ASN A 186 -10.23 -0.29 8.85
N LEU A 187 -10.68 0.24 7.71
CA LEU A 187 -9.81 0.70 6.64
C LEU A 187 -9.30 2.13 6.83
N LYS A 188 -7.99 2.32 6.68
CA LYS A 188 -7.33 3.62 6.50
C LYS A 188 -6.52 3.66 5.20
N ILE A 189 -6.41 4.84 4.61
CA ILE A 189 -5.71 5.07 3.35
C ILE A 189 -4.51 5.99 3.58
N ILE A 190 -3.34 5.52 3.16
CA ILE A 190 -2.13 6.33 3.03
C ILE A 190 -1.97 6.64 1.55
N HIS A 191 -2.26 7.89 1.16
CA HIS A 191 -2.05 8.36 -0.20
C HIS A 191 -0.62 8.86 -0.37
N LEU A 192 0.20 8.10 -1.08
CA LEU A 192 1.58 8.44 -1.35
C LEU A 192 1.72 9.17 -2.68
N VAL A 193 2.34 10.35 -2.63
CA VAL A 193 2.70 11.15 -3.81
C VAL A 193 4.21 11.37 -3.87
N ARG A 194 4.70 11.75 -5.04
CA ARG A 194 6.11 12.08 -5.29
C ARG A 194 6.22 13.19 -6.31
N ASP A 195 7.31 13.95 -6.30
CA ASP A 195 7.58 14.97 -7.31
C ASP A 195 7.44 14.38 -8.73
N PRO A 196 6.54 14.91 -9.58
CA PRO A 196 6.33 14.41 -10.94
C PRO A 196 7.62 14.37 -11.77
N ARG A 197 8.58 15.27 -11.53
CA ARG A 197 9.89 15.31 -12.21
C ARG A 197 10.75 14.10 -11.84
N ALA A 198 10.73 13.72 -10.56
CA ALA A 198 11.40 12.51 -10.09
C ALA A 198 10.74 11.23 -10.63
N VAL A 199 9.40 11.21 -10.67
CA VAL A 199 8.63 10.11 -11.27
C VAL A 199 8.97 9.96 -12.76
N PHE A 200 8.94 11.05 -13.52
CA PHE A 200 9.24 11.06 -14.96
C PHE A 200 10.67 10.57 -15.26
N HIS A 201 11.69 11.13 -14.59
CA HIS A 201 13.08 10.66 -14.71
C HIS A 201 13.20 9.17 -14.41
N SER A 202 12.51 8.71 -13.37
CA SER A 202 12.55 7.30 -13.01
C SER A 202 11.87 6.41 -14.06
N ARG A 203 10.83 6.89 -14.75
CA ARG A 203 10.12 6.15 -15.78
C ARG A 203 10.88 6.10 -17.10
N GLU A 204 11.62 7.15 -17.47
CA GLU A 204 12.49 7.12 -18.67
C GLU A 204 13.52 5.98 -18.60
N LYS A 205 14.01 5.65 -17.40
CA LYS A 205 14.92 4.51 -17.18
C LYS A 205 14.24 3.14 -17.19
N THR A 206 12.91 3.08 -17.19
CA THR A 206 12.15 1.82 -17.05
C THR A 206 10.98 1.74 -18.04
N LEU A 207 11.10 2.37 -19.22
CA LEU A 207 10.02 2.45 -20.21
C LEU A 207 9.53 1.06 -20.63
N THR A 208 10.44 0.16 -21.01
CA THR A 208 10.10 -1.21 -21.45
C THR A 208 9.37 -1.99 -20.36
N ALA A 209 9.86 -1.91 -19.12
CA ALA A 209 9.28 -2.61 -17.98
C ALA A 209 7.87 -2.10 -17.61
N LEU A 210 7.58 -0.82 -17.86
CA LEU A 210 6.29 -0.20 -17.55
C LEU A 210 5.37 -0.05 -18.78
N MET A 211 5.75 -0.61 -19.94
CA MET A 211 4.96 -0.46 -21.16
C MET A 211 3.56 -1.05 -20.99
N TYR A 212 3.49 -2.27 -20.46
CA TYR A 212 2.22 -2.95 -20.19
C TYR A 212 1.36 -2.18 -19.18
N ASP A 213 1.97 -1.73 -18.08
CA ASP A 213 1.31 -0.90 -17.07
C ASP A 213 0.73 0.40 -17.64
N SER A 214 1.48 1.06 -18.51
CA SER A 214 1.05 2.29 -19.16
C SER A 214 -0.12 2.01 -20.09
N ASN A 215 -0.05 0.93 -20.86
CA ASN A 215 -1.06 0.58 -21.85
C ASN A 215 -2.42 0.26 -21.21
N ILE A 216 -2.44 -0.37 -20.04
CA ILE A 216 -3.68 -0.65 -19.30
C ILE A 216 -4.41 0.64 -18.91
N VAL A 217 -3.68 1.73 -18.65
CA VAL A 217 -4.26 3.00 -18.16
C VAL A 217 -4.58 3.94 -19.30
N VAL A 218 -3.57 4.28 -20.10
CA VAL A 218 -3.65 5.32 -21.13
C VAL A 218 -3.76 4.77 -22.54
N GLY A 219 -3.85 3.44 -22.70
CA GLY A 219 -3.87 2.76 -24.00
C GLY A 219 -2.47 2.62 -24.62
N PRO A 220 -2.36 1.92 -25.77
CA PRO A 220 -1.09 1.74 -26.47
C PRO A 220 -0.39 3.06 -26.78
N GLN A 221 0.87 3.20 -26.33
CA GLN A 221 1.67 4.42 -26.56
C GLN A 221 2.57 4.35 -27.80
N ASN A 222 2.57 3.23 -28.53
CA ASN A 222 3.53 2.95 -29.62
C ASN A 222 3.46 3.98 -30.77
N ASN A 223 2.30 4.63 -30.98
CA ASN A 223 2.11 5.63 -32.03
C ASN A 223 2.21 7.09 -31.52
N GLN A 224 2.54 7.29 -30.24
CA GLN A 224 2.53 8.60 -29.59
C GLN A 224 3.90 9.30 -29.61
N GLY A 225 4.97 8.62 -30.05
CA GLY A 225 6.33 9.16 -30.12
C GLY A 225 6.73 9.86 -28.82
N GLU A 226 7.25 11.08 -28.93
CA GLU A 226 7.66 11.90 -27.77
C GLU A 226 6.52 12.32 -26.85
N ARG A 227 5.24 12.22 -27.25
CA ARG A 227 4.09 12.59 -26.41
C ARG A 227 3.71 11.50 -25.41
N GLY A 228 4.03 10.23 -25.71
CA GLY A 228 3.63 9.08 -24.90
C GLY A 228 3.98 9.19 -23.41
N PRO A 229 5.25 9.47 -23.05
CA PRO A 229 5.64 9.64 -21.65
C PRO A 229 4.87 10.76 -20.92
N TYR A 230 4.54 11.85 -21.61
CA TYR A 230 3.81 12.98 -21.02
C TYR A 230 2.32 12.67 -20.83
N ASN A 231 1.69 11.90 -21.73
CA ASN A 231 0.30 11.46 -21.55
C ASN A 231 0.14 10.61 -20.28
N VAL A 232 1.10 9.71 -20.03
CA VAL A 232 1.12 8.91 -18.80
C VAL A 232 1.27 9.81 -17.57
N MET A 233 2.18 10.79 -17.62
CA MET A 233 2.33 11.75 -16.51
C MET A 233 1.09 12.59 -16.29
N GLN A 234 0.40 13.00 -17.35
CA GLN A 234 -0.84 13.74 -17.25
C GLN A 234 -1.89 12.95 -16.46
N GLU A 235 -2.05 11.66 -16.74
CA GLU A 235 -3.00 10.82 -16.00
C GLU A 235 -2.59 10.61 -14.54
N ILE A 236 -1.29 10.40 -14.27
CA ILE A 236 -0.75 10.28 -12.90
C ILE A 236 -1.01 11.58 -12.11
N CYS A 237 -0.71 12.73 -12.69
CA CYS A 237 -0.88 14.03 -12.04
C CYS A 237 -2.37 14.32 -11.80
N LYS A 238 -3.25 14.07 -12.79
CA LYS A 238 -4.70 14.19 -12.63
C LYS A 238 -5.25 13.24 -11.56
N SER A 239 -4.76 12.00 -11.48
CA SER A 239 -5.22 11.06 -10.47
C SER A 239 -4.87 11.50 -9.06
N HIS A 240 -3.66 12.04 -8.85
CA HIS A 240 -3.26 12.53 -7.53
C HIS A 240 -4.10 13.74 -7.09
N ILE A 241 -4.46 14.64 -8.01
CA ILE A 241 -5.41 15.72 -7.74
C ILE A 241 -6.75 15.12 -7.31
N ARG A 242 -7.35 14.23 -8.10
CA ARG A 242 -8.65 13.61 -7.78
C ARG A 242 -8.64 12.92 -6.41
N ILE A 243 -7.63 12.08 -6.15
CA ILE A 243 -7.53 11.33 -4.89
C ILE A 243 -7.32 12.27 -3.71
N TYR A 244 -6.52 13.32 -3.85
CA TYR A 244 -6.30 14.29 -2.78
C TYR A 244 -7.54 15.14 -2.51
N THR A 245 -8.18 15.67 -3.56
CA THR A 245 -9.40 16.48 -3.44
C THR A 245 -10.52 15.71 -2.75
N GLU A 246 -10.71 14.44 -3.07
CA GLU A 246 -11.69 13.59 -2.39
C GLU A 246 -11.24 13.22 -0.96
N GLY A 247 -10.00 12.77 -0.79
CA GLY A 247 -9.49 12.25 0.48
C GLY A 247 -9.32 13.30 1.58
N SER A 248 -9.10 14.56 1.19
CA SER A 248 -8.95 15.70 2.11
C SER A 248 -10.29 16.29 2.57
N GLN A 249 -11.44 15.78 2.09
CA GLN A 249 -12.76 16.26 2.51
C GLN A 249 -13.10 15.83 3.94
N ALA A 250 -12.72 16.67 4.91
CA ALA A 250 -13.00 16.44 6.33
C ALA A 250 -14.50 16.41 6.67
N LEU A 251 -15.37 16.92 5.79
CA LEU A 251 -16.83 16.89 5.96
C LEU A 251 -17.39 15.46 5.84
N LEU A 252 -16.72 14.59 5.08
CA LEU A 252 -17.14 13.20 4.96
C LEU A 252 -16.74 12.45 6.23
N SER A 253 -17.71 12.13 7.08
CA SER A 253 -17.50 11.47 8.38
C SER A 253 -16.69 10.18 8.26
N PHE A 254 -16.87 9.45 7.16
CA PHE A 254 -16.15 8.22 6.87
C PHE A 254 -14.69 8.45 6.45
N LEU A 255 -14.22 9.64 6.09
CA LEU A 255 -12.80 9.88 5.79
C LEU A 255 -12.02 10.46 6.97
N LYS A 256 -12.74 11.05 7.93
CA LYS A 256 -12.14 11.71 9.11
C LYS A 256 -11.26 10.72 9.90
N GLY A 257 -9.97 11.04 10.00
CA GLY A 257 -8.98 10.19 10.68
C GLY A 257 -8.61 8.89 9.95
N ARG A 258 -9.12 8.67 8.73
CA ARG A 258 -8.88 7.46 7.93
C ARG A 258 -8.17 7.73 6.60
N TYR A 259 -7.76 8.97 6.34
CA TYR A 259 -6.95 9.36 5.18
C TYR A 259 -5.72 10.16 5.61
N MET A 260 -4.57 9.84 5.04
CA MET A 260 -3.30 10.56 5.25
C MET A 260 -2.58 10.76 3.91
N LEU A 261 -2.29 12.01 3.54
CA LEU A 261 -1.38 12.32 2.45
C LEU A 261 0.07 12.23 2.94
N VAL A 262 0.93 11.58 2.15
CA VAL A 262 2.36 11.49 2.42
C VAL A 262 3.14 11.79 1.14
N ARG A 263 4.12 12.69 1.20
CA ARG A 263 5.08 12.90 0.10
C ARG A 263 6.30 12.03 0.33
N TYR A 264 6.78 11.37 -0.72
CA TYR A 264 8.01 10.58 -0.67
C TYR A 264 9.21 11.40 -0.19
N GLU A 265 9.29 12.67 -0.60
CA GLU A 265 10.35 13.60 -0.24
C GLU A 265 10.36 13.91 1.27
N ASP A 266 9.19 13.93 1.92
CA ASP A 266 9.09 14.10 3.38
C ASP A 266 9.52 12.83 4.12
N ILE A 267 9.39 11.64 3.49
CA ILE A 267 9.90 10.38 4.06
C ILE A 267 11.42 10.36 3.97
N VAL A 268 12.01 10.70 2.83
CA VAL A 268 13.47 10.55 2.66
C VAL A 268 14.28 11.65 3.33
N SER A 269 13.70 12.82 3.58
CA SER A 269 14.38 13.94 4.25
C SER A 269 14.48 13.73 5.76
N ASP A 270 13.44 13.20 6.39
CA ASP A 270 13.44 12.82 7.81
C ASP A 270 12.73 11.45 8.00
N PRO A 271 13.44 10.35 7.70
CA PRO A 271 12.81 9.02 7.63
C PRO A 271 12.32 8.50 8.97
N LEU A 272 12.99 8.86 10.07
CA LEU A 272 12.58 8.40 11.40
C LEU A 272 11.33 9.15 11.86
N ALA A 273 11.31 10.48 11.75
CA ALA A 273 10.14 11.25 12.18
C ALA A 273 8.92 10.95 11.30
N LYS A 274 9.11 10.83 9.98
CA LYS A 274 8.00 10.53 9.06
C LYS A 274 7.48 9.10 9.23
N ALA A 275 8.36 8.12 9.42
CA ALA A 275 7.93 6.76 9.76
C ALA A 275 7.15 6.75 11.08
N ALA A 276 7.61 7.42 12.13
CA ALA A 276 6.88 7.50 13.39
C ALA A 276 5.46 8.07 13.23
N GLN A 277 5.28 9.11 12.40
CA GLN A 277 3.96 9.68 12.08
C GLN A 277 3.06 8.68 11.36
N ILE A 278 3.59 7.97 10.35
CA ILE A 278 2.86 6.96 9.59
C ILE A 278 2.42 5.80 10.49
N TYR A 279 3.30 5.32 11.38
CA TYR A 279 2.99 4.23 12.31
C TYR A 279 1.93 4.65 13.32
N LYS A 280 2.00 5.89 13.84
CA LYS A 280 0.96 6.43 14.72
C LYS A 280 -0.41 6.47 14.02
N PHE A 281 -0.46 6.93 12.76
CA PHE A 281 -1.69 6.91 11.96
C PHE A 281 -2.22 5.48 11.75
N ALA A 282 -1.33 4.52 11.53
CA ALA A 282 -1.65 3.12 11.34
C ALA A 282 -1.91 2.33 12.64
N GLU A 283 -1.87 2.98 13.82
CA GLU A 283 -2.04 2.34 15.13
C GLU A 283 -0.97 1.26 15.44
N LEU A 284 0.23 1.45 14.91
CA LEU A 284 1.37 0.56 15.11
C LEU A 284 2.44 1.21 15.99
N HIS A 285 3.16 0.36 16.75
CA HIS A 285 4.33 0.80 17.50
C HIS A 285 5.58 0.80 16.61
N PHE A 286 6.29 1.94 16.54
CA PHE A 286 7.54 2.01 15.77
C PHE A 286 8.72 1.49 16.60
N THR A 287 8.93 0.18 16.55
CA THR A 287 9.92 -0.52 17.38
C THR A 287 11.36 -0.02 17.18
N PRO A 288 12.24 -0.08 18.20
CA PRO A 288 13.65 0.30 18.07
C PRO A 288 14.39 -0.43 16.94
N LYS A 289 14.07 -1.72 16.74
CA LYS A 289 14.66 -2.52 15.65
C LYS A 289 14.32 -1.97 14.27
N LEU A 290 13.08 -1.51 14.09
CA LEU A 290 12.65 -0.89 12.83
C LEU A 290 13.24 0.50 12.65
N GLN A 291 13.39 1.29 13.72
CA GLN A 291 14.07 2.60 13.65
C GLN A 291 15.48 2.44 13.08
N VAL A 292 16.27 1.50 13.60
CA VAL A 292 17.62 1.19 13.10
C VAL A 292 17.58 0.74 11.65
N TRP A 293 16.65 -0.15 11.29
CA TRP A 293 16.51 -0.61 9.91
C TRP A 293 16.14 0.52 8.93
N VAL A 294 15.18 1.38 9.29
CA VAL A 294 14.75 2.54 8.49
C VAL A 294 15.90 3.52 8.27
N TYR A 295 16.69 3.80 9.31
CA TYR A 295 17.88 4.64 9.17
C TYR A 295 18.88 4.03 8.18
N ASN A 296 19.23 2.75 8.35
CA ASN A 296 20.23 2.07 7.53
C ASN A 296 19.84 1.91 6.05
N ILE A 297 18.55 1.70 5.76
CA ILE A 297 18.08 1.55 4.37
C ILE A 297 17.99 2.90 3.62
N THR A 298 17.88 4.01 4.35
CA THR A 298 17.77 5.38 3.77
C THR A 298 19.08 6.14 3.72
N HIS A 299 20.06 5.75 4.54
CA HIS A 299 21.41 6.33 4.62
C HIS A 299 22.47 5.42 4.00
N GLY A 300 22.07 4.61 3.01
CA GLY A 300 23.00 3.79 2.25
C GLY A 300 23.92 4.62 1.36
N LYS A 301 24.85 3.95 0.66
CA LYS A 301 25.73 4.60 -0.32
C LYS A 301 25.21 4.41 -1.74
N GLY A 302 25.34 5.44 -2.57
CA GLY A 302 25.02 5.39 -4.00
C GLY A 302 23.53 5.47 -4.32
N LEU A 303 23.19 5.40 -5.61
CA LEU A 303 21.83 5.58 -6.13
C LEU A 303 21.01 4.27 -6.21
N GLY A 304 21.64 3.13 -5.90
CA GLY A 304 21.13 1.79 -6.21
C GLY A 304 21.50 1.34 -7.63
N THR A 305 21.60 0.04 -7.85
CA THR A 305 22.11 -0.56 -9.11
C THR A 305 21.00 -1.07 -10.02
N GLN A 306 19.81 -1.39 -9.48
CA GLN A 306 18.70 -1.98 -10.23
C GLN A 306 17.42 -1.17 -10.09
N ALA A 307 16.72 -1.01 -11.22
CA ALA A 307 15.37 -0.44 -11.20
C ALA A 307 14.43 -1.34 -10.37
N PHE A 308 13.53 -0.71 -9.60
CA PHE A 308 12.53 -1.39 -8.74
C PHE A 308 13.10 -2.05 -7.48
N ASP A 309 14.42 -2.11 -7.32
CA ASP A 309 15.03 -2.58 -6.09
C ASP A 309 14.76 -1.61 -4.92
N ILE A 310 14.63 -2.20 -3.73
CA ILE A 310 14.39 -1.53 -2.45
C ILE A 310 15.63 -1.68 -1.55
N GLY A 311 16.82 -1.76 -2.15
CA GLY A 311 18.08 -1.79 -1.43
C GLY A 311 18.40 -0.48 -0.69
N SER A 312 19.37 -0.58 0.21
CA SER A 312 19.94 0.57 0.92
C SER A 312 20.62 1.51 -0.08
N ARG A 313 20.30 2.80 0.01
CA ARG A 313 20.79 3.86 -0.89
C ARG A 313 20.72 5.21 -0.22
N ASP A 314 21.36 6.21 -0.81
CA ASP A 314 21.19 7.60 -0.41
C ASP A 314 19.84 8.11 -0.90
N ALA A 315 18.84 8.05 -0.03
CA ALA A 315 17.45 8.28 -0.40
C ALA A 315 17.19 9.75 -0.81
N VAL A 316 17.89 10.70 -0.18
CA VAL A 316 17.80 12.13 -0.50
C VAL A 316 18.35 12.38 -1.90
N ASN A 317 19.57 11.92 -2.19
CA ASN A 317 20.17 12.11 -3.51
C ASN A 317 19.38 11.41 -4.62
N VAL A 318 18.82 10.22 -4.36
CA VAL A 318 17.94 9.52 -5.31
C VAL A 318 16.65 10.30 -5.57
N SER A 319 16.08 10.95 -4.55
CA SER A 319 14.85 11.75 -4.72
C SER A 319 15.06 12.95 -5.64
N GLN A 320 16.25 13.55 -5.62
CA GLN A 320 16.58 14.75 -6.38
C GLN A 320 17.40 14.49 -7.66
N ALA A 321 17.70 13.22 -7.99
CA ALA A 321 18.53 12.86 -9.13
C ALA A 321 18.04 13.45 -10.46
N TRP A 322 16.73 13.68 -10.62
CA TRP A 322 16.16 14.30 -11.82
C TRP A 322 16.77 15.67 -12.14
N ARG A 323 17.18 16.45 -11.12
CA ARG A 323 17.77 17.78 -11.28
C ARG A 323 19.03 17.79 -12.15
N LYS A 324 19.84 16.74 -12.07
CA LYS A 324 21.11 16.64 -12.83
C LYS A 324 20.98 15.82 -14.12
N ASN A 325 19.95 14.98 -14.20
CA ASN A 325 19.87 13.94 -15.24
C ASN A 325 18.80 14.21 -16.31
N LEU A 326 17.87 15.15 -16.08
CA LEU A 326 16.90 15.55 -17.09
C LEU A 326 17.30 16.88 -17.74
N PRO A 327 17.19 17.01 -19.08
CA PRO A 327 17.28 18.30 -19.73
C PRO A 327 16.17 19.25 -19.26
N PHE A 328 16.51 20.53 -19.07
CA PHE A 328 15.55 21.54 -18.59
C PHE A 328 14.30 21.64 -19.47
N GLN A 329 14.43 21.55 -20.79
CA GLN A 329 13.29 21.58 -21.71
C GLN A 329 12.26 20.47 -21.43
N LYS A 330 12.71 19.25 -21.08
CA LYS A 330 11.80 18.16 -20.69
C LYS A 330 11.11 18.47 -19.37
N ILE A 331 11.83 19.04 -18.41
CA ILE A 331 11.27 19.47 -17.12
C ILE A 331 10.24 20.58 -17.32
N ALA A 332 10.54 21.61 -18.09
CA ALA A 332 9.61 22.70 -18.38
C ALA A 332 8.31 22.18 -19.01
N LYS A 333 8.41 21.28 -20.00
CA LYS A 333 7.26 20.62 -20.61
C LYS A 333 6.45 19.79 -19.60
N LEU A 334 7.14 19.01 -18.75
CA LEU A 334 6.49 18.22 -17.71
C LEU A 334 5.80 19.07 -16.65
N GLN A 335 6.45 20.16 -16.22
CA GLN A 335 5.88 21.12 -15.27
C GLN A 335 4.60 21.73 -15.84
N ASN A 336 4.56 22.03 -17.13
CA ASN A 336 3.33 22.50 -17.77
C ASN A 336 2.22 21.42 -17.76
N VAL A 337 2.57 20.15 -17.97
CA VAL A 337 1.60 19.02 -17.94
C VAL A 337 1.06 18.75 -16.53
N CYS A 338 1.89 18.92 -15.50
CA CYS A 338 1.59 18.56 -14.12
C CYS A 338 1.42 19.76 -13.18
N LYS A 339 1.30 20.98 -13.72
CA LYS A 339 1.31 22.23 -12.96
C LYS A 339 0.35 22.22 -11.78
N ASP A 340 -0.93 21.94 -12.05
CA ASP A 340 -1.97 21.95 -11.02
C ASP A 340 -1.70 20.94 -9.90
N ALA A 341 -1.15 19.76 -10.25
CA ALA A 341 -0.80 18.74 -9.27
C ALA A 341 0.42 19.17 -8.45
N MET A 342 1.39 19.81 -9.09
CA MET A 342 2.58 20.34 -8.41
C MET A 342 2.21 21.44 -7.43
N ASP A 343 1.38 22.40 -7.85
CA ASP A 343 0.90 23.50 -7.02
C ASP A 343 0.12 22.96 -5.81
N LEU A 344 -0.83 22.03 -6.05
CA LEU A 344 -1.68 21.44 -5.00
C LEU A 344 -0.90 20.59 -3.99
N LEU A 345 0.13 19.86 -4.44
CA LEU A 345 0.90 18.93 -3.60
C LEU A 345 2.20 19.56 -3.08
N GLY A 346 2.37 20.87 -3.25
CA GLY A 346 3.46 21.65 -2.67
C GLY A 346 4.82 21.41 -3.31
N TYR A 347 4.88 21.25 -4.64
CA TYR A 347 6.12 21.17 -5.42
C TYR A 347 6.35 22.48 -6.18
N ARG A 348 7.44 23.18 -5.86
CA ARG A 348 7.83 24.42 -6.53
C ARG A 348 8.36 24.12 -7.93
N LEU A 349 7.87 24.89 -8.92
CA LEU A 349 8.39 24.87 -10.29
C LEU A 349 9.78 25.51 -10.35
N VAL A 350 10.66 24.97 -11.19
CA VAL A 350 11.93 25.60 -11.54
C VAL A 350 11.76 26.39 -12.84
N MET A 351 12.31 27.60 -12.88
CA MET A 351 12.15 28.55 -13.98
C MET A 351 13.35 28.60 -14.93
N SER A 352 14.50 28.06 -14.51
CA SER A 352 15.71 28.00 -15.33
C SER A 352 16.53 26.73 -15.06
N GLU A 353 17.54 26.48 -15.91
CA GLU A 353 18.48 25.37 -15.73
C GLU A 353 19.37 25.57 -14.49
N GLU A 354 19.67 26.82 -14.14
CA GLU A 354 20.39 27.19 -12.92
C GLU A 354 19.59 26.81 -11.68
N GLU A 355 18.31 27.21 -11.60
CA GLU A 355 17.41 26.82 -10.49
C GLU A 355 17.23 25.30 -10.40
N GLN A 356 17.10 24.64 -11.55
CA GLN A 356 17.03 23.18 -11.61
C GLN A 356 18.24 22.54 -10.94
N LYS A 357 19.44 22.99 -11.30
CA LYS A 357 20.72 22.40 -10.86
C LYS A 357 21.16 22.85 -9.47
N ASP A 358 20.56 23.91 -8.92
CA ASP A 358 20.80 24.35 -7.55
C ASP A 358 20.22 23.35 -6.53
N MET A 359 21.09 22.51 -5.98
CA MET A 359 20.74 21.51 -4.97
C MET A 359 20.41 22.11 -3.60
N ALA A 360 20.76 23.37 -3.35
CA ALA A 360 20.42 24.09 -2.11
C ALA A 360 19.00 24.71 -2.19
N LEU A 361 18.47 24.94 -3.39
CA LEU A 361 17.12 25.47 -3.58
C LEU A 361 16.07 24.47 -3.06
N ASN A 362 15.34 24.84 -2.01
CA ASN A 362 14.21 24.05 -1.54
C ASN A 362 13.02 24.15 -2.51
N LEU A 363 12.63 23.00 -3.07
CA LEU A 363 11.51 22.88 -4.01
C LEU A 363 10.23 22.34 -3.38
N LEU A 364 10.18 22.21 -2.06
CA LEU A 364 8.99 21.78 -1.33
C LEU A 364 8.38 22.97 -0.59
N PHE A 365 7.10 23.22 -0.84
CA PHE A 365 6.31 24.06 0.04
C PHE A 365 5.83 23.23 1.24
N THR A 366 5.60 23.90 2.37
CA THR A 366 4.85 23.30 3.47
C THR A 366 3.46 22.96 2.96
N LEU A 367 3.04 21.71 3.09
CA LEU A 367 1.65 21.34 2.86
C LEU A 367 0.82 22.04 3.94
N SER A 368 0.16 23.14 3.59
CA SER A 368 -0.90 23.68 4.43
C SER A 368 -2.01 22.62 4.47
N LEU A 369 -2.37 22.17 5.68
CA LEU A 369 -3.68 21.57 5.88
C LEU A 369 -4.68 22.57 5.31
N LEU A 370 -5.39 22.21 4.24
CA LEU A 370 -6.42 23.09 3.69
C LEU A 370 -7.29 23.57 4.86
N PRO A 371 -7.50 24.89 5.00
CA PRO A 371 -8.32 25.39 6.10
C PRO A 371 -9.68 24.72 6.01
N SER A 372 -10.17 24.16 7.13
CA SER A 372 -11.56 23.70 7.22
C SER A 372 -12.47 24.78 6.64
N PRO A 373 -13.46 24.42 5.81
CA PRO A 373 -14.36 25.42 5.26
C PRO A 373 -14.96 26.19 6.44
N ARG A 374 -14.75 27.50 6.45
CA ARG A 374 -15.44 28.38 7.40
C ARG A 374 -16.93 28.18 7.13
N ASN A 375 -17.68 27.83 8.17
CA ASN A 375 -19.13 27.87 8.14
C ASN A 375 -19.55 29.27 7.68
N SER A 376 -20.14 29.37 6.49
CA SER A 376 -20.96 30.49 6.05
C SER A 376 -22.40 30.04 6.05
#